data_AF-A0A6G3YVE8-F1
#
_entry.id   AF-A0A6G3YVE8-F1
#
_cell.length_a   1.000
_cell.length_b   1.000
_cell.length_c   1.000
_cell.angle_alpha   90.00
_cell.angle_beta   90.00
_cell.angle_gamma   90.00
#
_symmetry.space_group_name_H-M   'P 1'
#
loop_
_entity.id
_entity.type
_entity.pdbx_description
1 polymer ?
#
loop_
_entity_poly.entity_id
_entity_poly.type
_entity_poly.pdbx_seq_one_letter_code
_entity_poly.pdbx_strand_id
1 'polypeptide(L)' 'MDLRERVKLKQQDLAYRLGKRQATISAWENGGVPHLKPSEFKAMLDVLQCTVDELVAAFEPDKLTATAREK' A
#
# COMPACT_ATOMS: atom_id res chain seq x y z
N MET A 1 1.64 -4.95 -9.23
CA MET A 1 0.61 -5.92 -8.80
C MET A 1 -0.25 -5.21 -7.77
N ASP A 2 -1.58 -5.21 -7.88
CA ASP A 2 -2.43 -4.50 -6.91
C ASP A 2 -2.61 -5.35 -5.64
N LEU A 3 -2.03 -4.90 -4.52
CA LEU A 3 -2.03 -5.58 -3.23
C LEU A 3 -3.44 -5.75 -2.66
N ARG A 4 -4.35 -4.82 -2.95
CA ARG A 4 -5.74 -4.86 -2.49
C ARG A 4 -6.52 -5.98 -3.20
N GLU A 5 -6.28 -6.14 -4.49
CA GLU A 5 -6.96 -7.16 -5.31
C GLU A 5 -6.52 -8.58 -4.92
N ARG A 6 -5.25 -8.75 -4.52
CA ARG A 6 -4.73 -10.02 -4.00
C ARG A 6 -5.53 -10.54 -2.81
N VAL A 7 -5.94 -9.65 -1.91
CA VAL A 7 -6.76 -9.98 -0.74
C VAL A 7 -8.27 -9.80 -0.98
N LYS A 8 -8.69 -9.61 -2.24
CA LYS A 8 -10.09 -9.48 -2.69
C LYS A 8 -10.87 -8.37 -1.98
N LEU A 9 -10.19 -7.28 -1.59
CA LEU A 9 -10.84 -6.11 -0.98
C LEU A 9 -11.30 -5.13 -2.05
N LYS A 10 -12.44 -4.48 -1.88
CA LYS A 10 -12.76 -3.25 -2.62
C LYS A 10 -12.08 -2.06 -1.95
N GLN A 11 -11.90 -0.95 -2.68
CA GLN A 11 -11.36 0.28 -2.11
C GLN A 11 -12.15 0.74 -0.87
N GLN A 12 -13.48 0.57 -0.89
CA GLN A 12 -14.35 0.92 0.23
C GLN A 12 -14.09 0.05 1.48
N ASP A 13 -13.79 -1.25 1.29
CA ASP A 13 -13.50 -2.16 2.40
C ASP A 13 -12.16 -1.80 3.06
N LEU A 14 -11.14 -1.49 2.23
CA LEU A 14 -9.85 -1.02 2.71
C LEU A 14 -9.98 0.31 3.46
N ALA A 15 -10.75 1.23 2.91
CA ALA A 15 -11.03 2.52 3.55
C ALA A 15 -11.68 2.34 4.92
N TYR A 16 -12.73 1.51 5.01
CA TYR A 16 -13.42 1.22 6.25
C TYR A 16 -12.46 0.65 7.31
N ARG A 17 -11.63 -0.33 6.93
CA ARG A 17 -10.66 -0.99 7.83
C ARG A 17 -9.57 -0.04 8.32
N LEU A 18 -9.20 0.96 7.54
CA LEU A 18 -8.18 1.97 7.90
C LEU A 18 -8.78 3.25 8.50
N GLY A 19 -10.12 3.32 8.66
CA GLY A 19 -10.79 4.53 9.12
C GLY A 19 -10.60 5.73 8.17
N LYS A 20 -10.44 5.46 6.87
CA LYS A 20 -10.26 6.48 5.82
C LYS A 20 -11.51 6.57 4.93
N ARG A 21 -11.54 7.58 4.08
CA ARG A 21 -12.56 7.70 3.03
C ARG A 21 -12.12 6.89 1.81
N GLN A 22 -13.07 6.33 1.06
CA GLN A 22 -12.76 5.66 -0.21
C GLN A 22 -11.98 6.58 -1.16
N ALA A 23 -12.33 7.86 -1.22
CA ALA A 23 -11.62 8.86 -2.02
C ALA A 23 -10.13 8.99 -1.63
N THR A 24 -9.80 8.80 -0.35
CA THR A 24 -8.41 8.79 0.12
C THR A 24 -7.64 7.58 -0.42
N ILE A 25 -8.27 6.40 -0.41
CA ILE A 25 -7.67 5.19 -1.00
C ILE A 25 -7.47 5.35 -2.50
N SER A 26 -8.48 5.87 -3.20
CA SER A 26 -8.37 6.17 -4.64
C SER A 26 -7.25 7.16 -4.94
N ALA A 27 -7.08 8.21 -4.13
CA ALA A 27 -5.97 9.13 -4.29
C ALA A 27 -4.60 8.44 -4.12
N TRP A 28 -4.46 7.51 -3.18
CA TRP A 28 -3.23 6.75 -2.98
C TRP A 28 -2.92 5.82 -4.16
N GLU A 29 -3.92 5.08 -4.64
CA GLU A 29 -3.77 4.17 -5.78
C GLU A 29 -3.45 4.92 -7.08
N ASN A 30 -3.81 6.20 -7.17
CA ASN A 30 -3.46 7.08 -8.29
C ASN A 30 -2.14 7.87 -8.09
N GLY A 31 -1.29 7.46 -7.15
CA GLY A 31 0.05 8.04 -6.94
C GLY A 31 0.15 9.10 -5.84
N GLY A 32 -0.91 9.30 -5.05
CA GLY A 32 -0.85 10.13 -3.85
C GLY A 32 -0.05 9.48 -2.74
N VAL A 33 0.82 10.24 -2.06
CA VAL A 33 1.62 9.72 -0.95
C VAL A 33 0.79 9.70 0.34
N PRO A 34 0.62 8.53 0.99
CA PRO A 34 -0.15 8.43 2.22
C PRO A 34 0.61 9.03 3.41
N HIS A 35 0.00 9.99 4.09
CA HIS A 35 0.48 10.46 5.39
C HIS A 35 -0.16 9.64 6.51
N LEU A 36 0.56 8.63 6.98
CA LEU A 36 0.12 7.69 8.01
C LEU A 36 1.02 7.74 9.24
N LYS A 37 0.43 7.61 10.43
CA LYS A 37 1.18 7.30 11.65
C LYS A 37 1.72 5.88 11.58
N PRO A 38 2.81 5.53 12.30
CA PRO A 38 3.35 4.17 12.32
C PRO A 38 2.32 3.08 12.66
N SER A 39 1.37 3.38 13.55
CA SER A 39 0.27 2.46 13.90
C SER A 39 -0.70 2.23 12.74
N GLU A 40 -1.00 3.27 11.97
CA GLU A 40 -1.89 3.17 10.80
C GLU A 40 -1.18 2.46 9.64
N PHE A 41 0.12 2.73 9.47
CA PHE A 41 0.96 2.04 8.51
C PHE A 41 1.01 0.53 8.81
N LYS A 42 1.21 0.14 10.07
CA LYS A 42 1.14 -1.26 10.49
C LYS A 42 -0.22 -1.88 10.19
N ALA A 43 -1.32 -1.20 10.53
CA ALA A 43 -2.67 -1.68 10.23
C ALA A 43 -2.90 -1.87 8.73
N MET A 44 -2.34 -1.02 7.88
CA MET A 44 -2.39 -1.17 6.43
C MET A 44 -1.69 -2.44 5.95
N LEU A 45 -0.48 -2.73 6.45
CA LEU A 45 0.23 -3.97 6.13
C LEU A 45 -0.55 -5.21 6.57
N ASP A 46 -1.13 -5.17 7.78
CA ASP A 46 -1.93 -6.28 8.33
C ASP A 46 -3.20 -6.52 7.48
N VAL A 47 -3.89 -5.47 7.07
CA VAL A 47 -5.11 -5.55 6.25
C VAL A 47 -4.82 -6.05 4.83
N LEU A 48 -3.74 -5.56 4.22
CA LEU A 48 -3.30 -5.96 2.88
C LEU A 48 -2.55 -7.28 2.87
N GLN A 49 -2.25 -7.84 4.04
CA GLN A 49 -1.45 -9.06 4.21
C GLN A 49 -0.18 -9.01 3.36
N CYS A 50 0.58 -7.95 3.55
CA CYS A 50 1.81 -7.72 2.79
C CYS A 50 2.97 -7.29 3.69
N THR A 51 4.19 -7.49 3.20
CA THR A 51 5.38 -6.95 3.84
C THR A 51 5.63 -5.51 3.41
N VAL A 52 6.52 -4.81 4.12
CA VAL A 52 6.98 -3.48 3.70
C VAL A 52 7.60 -3.54 2.30
N ASP A 53 8.39 -4.59 2.00
CA ASP A 53 9.04 -4.74 0.70
C ASP A 53 8.02 -4.93 -0.43
N GLU A 54 6.97 -5.72 -0.20
CA GLU A 54 5.88 -5.88 -1.17
C GLU A 54 5.12 -4.58 -1.40
N LEU A 55 4.93 -3.78 -0.34
CA LEU A 55 4.33 -2.45 -0.43
C LEU A 55 5.21 -1.50 -1.25
N VAL A 56 6.52 -1.47 -0.98
CA VAL A 56 7.49 -0.68 -1.76
C VAL A 56 7.51 -1.12 -3.21
N ALA A 57 7.51 -2.43 -3.50
CA ALA A 57 7.48 -2.94 -4.87
C ALA A 57 6.21 -2.52 -5.64
N ALA A 58 5.08 -2.37 -4.94
CA ALA A 58 3.81 -1.98 -5.54
C ALA A 58 3.71 -0.47 -5.83
N PHE A 59 4.24 0.37 -4.95
CA PHE A 59 4.15 1.84 -5.06
C PHE A 59 5.39 2.49 -5.70
N GLU A 60 6.55 1.87 -5.52
CA GLU A 60 7.86 2.36 -5.92
C GLU A 60 8.68 1.25 -6.61
N PRO A 61 8.19 0.67 -7.74
CA PRO A 61 8.84 -0.47 -8.38
C PRO A 61 10.31 -0.20 -8.76
N ASP A 62 10.65 1.05 -9.08
CA ASP A 62 12.01 1.46 -9.41
C ASP A 62 12.98 1.37 -8.23
N LYS A 63 12.50 1.60 -6.99
CA LYS A 63 13.35 1.65 -5.80
C LYS A 63 13.84 0.29 -5.34
N LEU A 64 13.11 -0.79 -5.66
CA LEU A 64 13.56 -2.15 -5.37
C LEU A 64 14.58 -2.68 -6.40
N THR A 65 14.69 -2.06 -7.59
CA THR A 65 15.68 -2.44 -8.61
C THR A 65 17.06 -1.80 -8.38
N ALA A 66 17.12 -0.73 -7.59
CA ALA A 66 18.37 -0.04 -7.27
C ALA A 66 19.29 -0.83 -6.32
N THR A 67 18.74 -1.70 -5.47
CA THR A 67 19.52 -2.53 -4.54
C THR A 67 20.11 -3.79 -5.17
N ALA A 68 19.75 -4.11 -6.42
CA ALA A 68 20.28 -5.29 -7.15
C ALA A 68 21.40 -4.94 -8.16
N ARG A 69 21.80 -3.67 -8.26
CA ARG A 69 22.92 -3.22 -9.12
C ARG A 69 24.14 -2.82 -8.29
N GLU A 70 24.68 -3.77 -7.54
CA GLU A 70 26.08 -3.71 -7.13
C GLU A 70 26.76 -4.98 -7.69
N LYS A 71 27.46 -4.79 -8.81
CA LYS A 71 28.46 -5.71 -9.39
C LYS A 71 29.74 -4.93 -9.58
#